data_AF-A0AAI9CVL8-F1
#
_entry.id   AF-A0AAI9CVL8-F1
#
_cell.length_a   1.000
_cell.length_b   1.000
_cell.length_c   1.000
_cell.angle_alpha   90.00
_cell.angle_beta   90.00
_cell.angle_gamma   90.00
#
_symmetry.space_group_name_H-M   'P 1'
#
loop_
_entity.id
_entity.type
_entity.pdbx_description
1 polymer ?
#
loop_
_entity_poly.entity_id
_entity_poly.type
_entity_poly.pdbx_seq_one_letter_code
_entity_poly.pdbx_strand_id
1 'polypeptide(L)'
;MSQIYRTVSHVDGWQGLPQYEIKGNQIYRTVSHVDGWQGLPQYEIKGNQIYRTVSHVDGWQGLPQYEIKGNQIYRTVSHVDGWQGLPQYEIK
;
A
#
# COMPACT_ATOMS: atom_id res chain seq x y z
N MET A 1 -1.72 0.00 -16.15
CA MET A 1 -1.22 -0.57 -14.88
C MET A 1 -0.62 0.57 -14.10
N SER A 2 -1.01 0.74 -12.85
CA SER A 2 -0.49 1.81 -11.99
C SER A 2 0.48 1.24 -10.98
N GLN A 3 1.51 2.00 -10.63
CA GLN A 3 2.56 1.63 -9.69
C GLN A 3 2.50 2.51 -8.45
N ILE A 4 2.89 1.95 -7.30
CA ILE A 4 2.85 2.61 -6.01
C ILE A 4 4.28 2.79 -5.52
N TYR A 5 4.65 4.04 -5.23
CA TYR A 5 5.99 4.44 -4.81
C TYR A 5 5.97 4.99 -3.38
N ARG A 6 7.09 4.87 -2.65
CA ARG A 6 7.23 5.58 -1.38
C ARG A 6 7.36 7.07 -1.65
N THR A 7 6.62 7.86 -0.89
CA THR A 7 6.82 9.32 -0.85
C THR A 7 8.04 9.66 0.00
N VAL A 8 8.47 10.92 -0.04
CA VAL A 8 9.54 11.43 0.84
C VAL A 8 9.14 11.42 2.33
N SER A 9 7.84 11.42 2.63
CA SER A 9 7.27 11.35 3.97
C SER A 9 6.95 9.94 4.43
N HIS A 10 7.31 8.91 3.65
CA HIS A 10 7.16 7.52 4.08
C HIS A 10 8.01 7.28 5.33
N VAL A 11 7.48 6.57 6.34
CA VAL A 11 8.16 6.34 7.62
C VAL A 11 9.55 5.68 7.48
N ASP A 12 9.69 4.79 6.50
CA ASP A 12 10.96 4.11 6.16
C ASP A 12 11.82 4.88 5.14
N GLY A 13 11.49 6.15 4.87
CA GLY A 13 12.17 6.98 3.87
C GLY A 13 11.75 6.73 2.42
N TRP A 14 12.28 7.58 1.54
CA TRP A 14 11.98 7.59 0.11
C TRP A 14 12.59 6.39 -0.63
N GLN A 15 11.91 5.93 -1.69
CA GLN A 15 12.43 4.92 -2.61
C GLN A 15 11.98 5.25 -4.04
N GLY A 16 12.95 5.29 -4.98
CA GLY A 16 12.72 5.66 -6.37
C GLY A 16 12.13 4.54 -7.24
N LEU A 17 12.14 3.30 -6.74
CA LEU A 17 11.56 2.15 -7.41
C LEU A 17 10.15 1.83 -6.87
N PRO A 18 9.24 1.33 -7.72
CA PRO A 18 7.89 1.01 -7.30
C PRO A 18 7.92 -0.09 -6.23
N GLN A 19 7.15 0.06 -5.17
CA GLN A 19 7.02 -0.96 -4.12
C GLN A 19 5.87 -1.90 -4.44
N TYR A 20 4.78 -1.37 -4.99
CA TYR A 20 3.64 -2.19 -5.38
C TYR A 20 3.17 -1.86 -6.80
N GLU A 21 2.41 -2.79 -7.36
CA GLU A 21 1.68 -2.61 -8.61
C GLU A 21 0.19 -2.89 -8.42
N ILE A 22 -0.65 -2.15 -9.12
CA ILE A 22 -2.10 -2.29 -9.10
C ILE A 22 -2.54 -3.05 -10.37
N LYS A 23 -3.21 -4.18 -10.17
CA LYS A 23 -3.88 -4.96 -11.23
C LYS A 23 -5.36 -5.12 -10.88
N GLY A 24 -6.23 -4.40 -11.58
CA GLY A 24 -7.64 -4.28 -11.20
C GLY A 24 -7.77 -3.64 -9.82
N ASN A 25 -8.45 -4.32 -8.90
CA ASN A 25 -8.62 -3.87 -7.51
C ASN A 25 -7.61 -4.52 -6.55
N GLN A 26 -6.56 -5.17 -7.06
CA GLN A 26 -5.59 -5.88 -6.24
C GLN A 26 -4.20 -5.24 -6.35
N ILE A 27 -3.48 -5.24 -5.23
CA ILE A 27 -2.17 -4.63 -5.07
C ILE A 27 -1.16 -5.73 -4.76
N TYR A 28 -0.09 -5.80 -5.56
CA TYR A 28 0.94 -6.83 -5.48
C TYR A 28 2.30 -6.20 -5.19
N ARG A 29 3.18 -6.94 -4.49
CA ARG A 29 4.57 -6.51 -4.33
C ARG A 29 5.30 -6.64 -5.66
N THR A 30 6.04 -5.61 -6.03
CA THR A 30 6.97 -5.69 -7.16
C THR A 30 8.26 -6.40 -6.74
N VAL A 31 9.11 -6.71 -7.72
CA VAL A 31 10.46 -7.25 -7.46
C VAL A 31 11.37 -6.28 -6.71
N SER A 32 11.07 -4.98 -6.75
CA SER A 32 11.80 -3.92 -6.05
C SER A 32 11.19 -3.54 -4.69
N HIS A 33 10.16 -4.28 -4.23
CA HIS A 33 9.67 -4.14 -2.88
C HIS A 33 10.77 -4.51 -1.87
N VAL A 34 10.92 -3.76 -0.79
CA VAL A 34 12.00 -3.98 0.21
C VAL A 34 12.00 -5.38 0.82
N ASP A 35 10.82 -5.97 1.01
CA ASP A 35 10.65 -7.34 1.51
C ASP A 35 10.64 -8.41 0.41
N GLY A 36 11.01 -8.04 -0.82
CA GLY A 36 10.98 -8.91 -1.98
C GLY A 36 9.60 -9.11 -2.62
N TRP A 37 9.60 -9.86 -3.71
CA TRP A 37 8.42 -10.11 -4.55
C TRP A 37 7.42 -11.08 -3.91
N GLN A 38 6.14 -10.90 -4.22
CA GLN A 38 5.06 -11.84 -3.87
C GLN A 38 4.06 -11.96 -5.03
N GLY A 39 3.76 -13.21 -5.43
CA GLY A 39 2.83 -13.49 -6.53
C GLY A 39 1.36 -13.37 -6.17
N LEU A 40 1.03 -13.36 -4.87
CA LEU A 40 -0.33 -13.16 -4.37
C LEU A 40 -0.55 -11.71 -3.96
N PRO A 41 -1.78 -11.17 -4.13
CA PRO A 41 -2.08 -9.79 -3.78
C PRO A 41 -1.89 -9.60 -2.27
N GLN A 42 -1.26 -8.51 -1.87
CA GLN A 42 -1.10 -8.14 -0.46
C GLN A 42 -2.27 -7.29 0.01
N TYR A 43 -2.78 -6.43 -0.87
CA TYR A 43 -3.91 -5.58 -0.54
C TYR A 43 -4.98 -5.61 -1.62
N GLU A 44 -6.20 -5.22 -1.22
CA GLU A 44 -7.32 -4.98 -2.13
C GLU A 44 -7.88 -3.57 -1.93
N ILE A 45 -8.34 -2.98 -3.03
CA ILE A 45 -8.96 -1.66 -3.08
C ILE A 45 -10.47 -1.83 -3.10
N LYS A 46 -11.16 -1.19 -2.14
CA LYS A 46 -12.63 -1.08 -2.09
C LYS A 46 -13.02 0.39 -1.97
N GLY A 47 -13.46 0.97 -3.08
CA GLY A 47 -13.63 2.43 -3.17
C GLY A 47 -12.29 3.14 -2.97
N ASN A 48 -12.21 4.07 -2.02
CA ASN A 48 -10.99 4.81 -1.69
C ASN A 48 -10.20 4.18 -0.53
N GLN A 49 -10.53 2.95 -0.12
CA GLN A 49 -9.95 2.31 1.05
C GLN A 49 -9.19 1.05 0.64
N ILE A 50 -8.06 0.80 1.28
CA ILE A 50 -7.15 -0.32 1.00
C ILE A 50 -7.11 -1.25 2.21
N TYR A 51 -7.38 -2.52 1.98
CA TYR A 51 -7.50 -3.57 2.99
C TYR A 51 -6.45 -4.65 2.78
N ARG A 52 -6.02 -5.31 3.86
CA ARG A 52 -5.17 -6.50 3.75
C ARG A 52 -5.98 -7.66 3.20
N THR A 53 -5.42 -8.37 2.23
CA THR A 53 -5.98 -9.65 1.78
C THR A 53 -5.63 -10.76 2.78
N VAL A 54 -6.22 -11.93 2.60
CA VAL A 54 -5.85 -13.15 3.37
C VAL A 54 -4.41 -13.61 3.09
N SER A 55 -3.84 -13.23 1.95
CA SER A 55 -2.47 -13.54 1.56
C SER A 55 -1.46 -12.46 1.96
N HIS A 56 -1.89 -11.42 2.67
CA HIS A 56 -0.97 -10.44 3.23
C HIS A 56 -0.02 -11.11 4.23
N VAL A 57 1.27 -10.76 4.22
CA VAL A 57 2.30 -11.40 5.07
C VAL A 57 2.00 -11.33 6.57
N ASP A 58 1.39 -10.23 7.01
CA ASP A 58 0.96 -10.03 8.40
C ASP A 58 -0.46 -10.56 8.70
N GLY A 59 -1.05 -11.33 7.78
CA GLY A 59 -2.42 -11.83 7.87
C GLY A 59 -3.50 -10.81 7.48
N TRP A 60 -4.75 -11.30 7.51
CA TRP A 60 -5.93 -10.54 7.11
C TRP A 60 -6.33 -9.48 8.14
N GLN A 61 -6.90 -8.37 7.67
CA GLN A 61 -7.49 -7.34 8.53
C GLN A 61 -8.78 -6.80 7.90
N GLY A 62 -9.87 -6.78 8.69
CA GLY A 62 -11.20 -6.35 8.23
C GLY A 62 -11.40 -4.84 8.19
N LEU A 63 -10.54 -4.10 8.87
CA LEU A 63 -10.50 -2.64 8.83
C LEU A 63 -9.50 -2.14 7.77
N PRO A 64 -9.78 -1.00 7.12
CA PRO A 64 -8.86 -0.46 6.14
C PRO A 64 -7.51 -0.15 6.79
N GLN A 65 -6.43 -0.36 6.04
CA GLN A 65 -5.09 0.03 6.46
C GLN A 65 -4.73 1.39 5.87
N TYR A 66 -5.09 1.62 4.61
CA TYR A 66 -4.81 2.88 3.94
C TYR A 66 -6.04 3.48 3.28
N GLU A 67 -5.98 4.80 3.07
CA GLU A 67 -6.97 5.58 2.33
C GLU A 67 -6.29 6.29 1.15
N ILE A 68 -6.95 6.28 0.00
CA ILE A 68 -6.54 6.94 -1.23
C ILE A 68 -7.21 8.33 -1.30
N LYS A 69 -6.40 9.38 -1.43
CA LYS A 69 -6.86 10.76 -1.69
C LYS A 69 -6.15 11.29 -2.94
N GLY A 70 -6.87 11.35 -4.06
CA GLY A 70 -6.24 11.58 -5.36
C GLY A 70 -5.24 10.47 -5.68
N ASN A 71 -3.98 10.83 -5.93
CA ASN A 71 -2.90 9.87 -6.19
C ASN A 71 -2.08 9.53 -4.93
N GLN A 72 -2.49 10.01 -3.75
CA GLN A 72 -1.73 9.80 -2.51
C GLN A 72 -2.42 8.80 -1.60
N ILE A 73 -1.62 8.00 -0.90
CA ILE A 73 -2.07 6.93 -0.01
C ILE A 73 -1.62 7.25 1.41
N TYR A 74 -2.56 7.30 2.34
CA TYR A 74 -2.37 7.67 3.74
C TYR A 74 -2.69 6.51 4.66
N ARG A 75 -2.04 6.45 5.84
CA ARG A 75 -2.44 5.50 6.88
C ARG A 75 -3.76 5.94 7.48
N THR A 76 -4.68 4.99 7.63
CA THR A 76 -5.91 5.20 8.39
C THR A 76 -5.62 5.07 9.89
N VAL A 77 -6.62 5.43 10.72
CA VAL A 77 -6.53 5.21 12.18
C VAL A 77 -6.47 3.74 12.59
N SER A 78 -6.95 2.84 11.73
CA SER A 78 -6.92 1.39 11.92
C SER A 78 -5.66 0.73 11.35
N HIS A 79 -4.73 1.51 10.81
CA HIS A 79 -3.44 0.99 10.37
C HIS A 79 -2.68 0.40 11.57
N VAL A 80 -2.02 -0.76 11.40
CA VAL A 80 -1.32 -1.46 12.50
C VAL A 80 -0.26 -0.61 13.21
N ASP A 81 0.44 0.24 12.45
CA ASP A 81 1.44 1.19 12.97
C ASP A 81 0.85 2.55 13.39
N GLY A 82 -0.48 2.66 13.48
CA GLY A 82 -1.19 3.89 13.78
C GLY A 82 -1.33 4.87 12.60
N TRP A 83 -2.03 5.96 12.88
CA TRP A 83 -2.37 7.00 11.91
C TRP A 83 -1.16 7.84 11.50
N GLN A 84 -1.15 8.32 10.25
CA GLN A 84 -0.15 9.27 9.75
C GLN A 84 -0.81 10.31 8.84
N GLY A 85 -0.59 11.59 9.14
CA GLY A 85 -1.19 12.72 8.43
C GLY A 85 -0.51 13.07 7.11
N LEU A 86 0.72 12.59 6.90
CA LEU A 86 1.45 12.73 5.64
C LEU A 86 1.26 11.50 4.76
N PRO A 87 1.24 11.67 3.42
CA PRO A 87 1.11 10.54 2.51
C PRO A 87 2.30 9.59 2.71
N GLN A 88 2.04 8.30 2.65
CA GLN A 88 3.07 7.27 2.72
C GLN A 88 3.45 6.82 1.33
N TYR A 89 2.46 6.62 0.46
CA TYR A 89 2.70 6.24 -0.92
C TYR A 89 2.04 7.17 -1.92
N GLU A 90 2.52 7.10 -3.17
CA GLU A 90 1.98 7.80 -4.33
C GLU A 90 1.75 6.82 -5.47
N ILE A 91 0.61 6.93 -6.13
CA ILE A 91 0.22 6.16 -7.31
C ILE A 91 0.70 6.90 -8.57
N LYS A 92 1.43 6.23 -9.45
CA LYS A 92 1.92 6.74 -10.75
C LYS A 92 1.60 5.79 -11.89
#